data_AF-A0AAW4X3X7-F1
#
_entry.id   AF-A0AAW4X3X7-F1
#
_cell.length_a   1.000
_cell.length_b   1.000
_cell.length_c   1.000
_cell.angle_alpha   90.00
_cell.angle_beta   90.00
_cell.angle_gamma   90.00
#
_symmetry.space_group_name_H-M   'P 1'
#
loop_
_entity.id
_entity.type
_entity.pdbx_description
1 polymer ?
#
loop_
_entity_poly.entity_id
_entity_poly.type
_entity_poly.pdbx_seq_one_letter_code
_entity_poly.pdbx_strand_id
1 'polypeptide(L)'
;DFLSVGHQGRLEARLSDYLDRHYKLAGQTIFLASDAGPGYEPAKLLSLVPQGAHGEYFLDRYHCLQKIEHTLGRHNELAMRAIKAVRHHDQAEITIILDTYESQNLTEKQADDLMRLRKYLQRNWRYILSPQMRGFKDIHLIGSVESSHRAFTYRMKKQGKSWT
;
A
#
# COMPACT_ATOMS: atom_id res chain seq x y z
N ASP A 1 4.87 -12.77 25.20
CA ASP A 1 4.20 -13.29 23.99
C ASP A 1 2.76 -12.84 23.83
N PHE A 2 2.55 -11.58 23.47
CA PHE A 2 1.22 -11.01 23.18
C PHE A 2 0.74 -11.30 21.74
N LEU A 3 1.59 -11.93 20.92
CA LEU A 3 1.42 -12.10 19.46
C LEU A 3 1.55 -13.58 19.02
N SER A 4 1.22 -14.55 19.87
CA SER A 4 1.07 -15.92 19.38
C SER A 4 -0.23 -16.06 18.56
N VAL A 5 -0.25 -16.95 17.58
CA VAL A 5 -1.33 -17.12 16.58
C VAL A 5 -2.71 -17.37 17.23
N GLY A 6 -2.76 -17.92 18.46
CA GLY A 6 -3.98 -18.11 19.23
C GLY A 6 -4.59 -16.82 19.82
N HIS A 7 -3.83 -15.72 19.89
CA HIS A 7 -4.30 -14.43 20.39
C HIS A 7 -4.89 -13.52 19.31
N GLN A 8 -4.59 -13.79 18.03
CA GLN A 8 -5.00 -12.91 16.94
C GLN A 8 -6.53 -12.87 16.78
N GLY A 9 -7.21 -14.02 16.78
CA GLY A 9 -8.68 -14.06 16.71
C GLY A 9 -9.37 -13.42 17.91
N ARG A 10 -8.79 -13.53 19.12
CA ARG A 10 -9.29 -12.80 20.30
C ARG A 10 -9.09 -11.29 20.18
N LEU A 11 -7.98 -10.86 19.59
CA LEU A 11 -7.69 -9.44 19.37
C LEU A 11 -8.64 -8.83 18.36
N GLU A 12 -8.88 -9.51 17.24
CA GLU A 12 -9.83 -9.12 16.20
C GLU A 12 -11.25 -8.99 16.77
N ALA A 13 -11.70 -9.98 17.56
CA ALA A 13 -12.99 -9.94 18.23
C ALA A 13 -13.10 -8.76 19.21
N ARG A 14 -12.06 -8.48 20.01
CA ARG A 14 -12.04 -7.34 20.94
C ARG A 14 -12.04 -6.00 20.20
N LEU A 15 -11.34 -5.90 19.08
CA LEU A 15 -11.31 -4.68 18.26
C LEU A 15 -12.69 -4.42 17.65
N SER A 16 -13.31 -5.44 17.05
CA SER A 16 -14.67 -5.32 16.49
C SER A 16 -15.67 -4.90 17.56
N ASP A 17 -15.70 -5.58 18.71
CA ASP A 17 -16.61 -5.27 19.82
C ASP A 17 -16.40 -3.84 20.36
N TYR A 18 -15.15 -3.38 20.45
CA TYR A 18 -14.85 -2.00 20.82
C TYR A 18 -15.39 -1.00 19.78
N LEU A 19 -15.13 -1.24 18.49
CA LEU A 19 -15.59 -0.37 17.42
C LEU A 19 -17.13 -0.29 17.38
N ASP A 20 -17.81 -1.42 17.51
CA ASP A 20 -19.27 -1.49 17.49
C ASP A 20 -19.93 -0.80 18.70
N ARG A 21 -19.30 -0.89 19.88
CA ARG A 21 -19.83 -0.24 21.10
C ARG A 21 -19.61 1.26 21.14
N HIS A 22 -18.51 1.74 20.57
CA HIS A 22 -18.09 3.14 20.71
C HIS A 22 -18.41 4.00 19.47
N TYR A 23 -18.65 3.39 18.32
CA TYR A 23 -18.86 4.11 17.06
C TYR A 23 -20.08 3.58 16.31
N LYS A 24 -20.86 4.50 15.71
CA LYS A 24 -21.97 4.16 14.81
C LYS A 24 -21.44 3.97 13.39
N LEU A 25 -20.90 2.79 13.11
CA LEU A 25 -20.24 2.49 11.83
C LEU A 25 -21.17 1.86 10.79
N ALA A 26 -22.35 1.38 11.21
CA ALA A 26 -23.34 0.84 10.28
C ALA A 26 -23.73 1.87 9.21
N GLY A 27 -23.71 1.45 7.94
CA GLY A 27 -23.96 2.28 6.77
C GLY A 27 -22.83 3.26 6.41
N GLN A 28 -21.74 3.29 7.18
CA GLN A 28 -20.59 4.17 6.90
C GLN A 28 -19.60 3.49 5.96
N THR A 29 -18.83 4.29 5.21
CA THR A 29 -17.66 3.81 4.45
C THR A 29 -16.39 4.05 5.25
N ILE A 30 -15.63 2.99 5.50
CA ILE A 30 -14.35 3.01 6.20
C ILE A 30 -13.24 2.94 5.16
N PHE A 31 -12.42 3.99 5.11
CA PHE A 31 -11.27 4.10 4.22
C PHE A 31 -10.03 3.54 4.90
N LEU A 32 -9.42 2.53 4.27
CA LEU A 32 -8.22 1.86 4.76
C LEU A 32 -7.07 2.12 3.77
N ALA A 33 -5.89 2.41 4.29
CA ALA A 33 -4.71 2.65 3.46
C ALA A 33 -3.45 2.03 4.05
N SER A 34 -2.69 1.33 3.23
CA SER A 34 -1.45 0.65 3.63
C SER A 34 -0.57 0.35 2.41
N ASP A 35 0.72 0.11 2.66
CA ASP A 35 1.70 -0.37 1.68
C ASP A 35 1.48 -1.81 1.16
N ALA A 36 0.48 -2.53 1.70
CA ALA A 36 0.21 -3.95 1.47
C ALA A 36 1.39 -4.86 1.82
N GLY A 37 2.16 -4.48 2.85
CA GLY A 37 3.18 -5.31 3.46
C GLY A 37 2.60 -6.55 4.17
N PRO A 38 3.45 -7.52 4.56
CA PRO A 38 3.01 -8.70 5.30
C PRO A 38 2.25 -8.31 6.57
N GLY A 39 1.03 -8.82 6.74
CA GLY A 39 0.16 -8.46 7.87
C GLY A 39 -0.80 -7.30 7.59
N TYR A 40 -0.54 -6.49 6.57
CA TYR A 40 -1.36 -5.35 6.17
C TYR A 40 -1.92 -5.53 4.74
N GLU A 41 -2.01 -6.79 4.29
CA GLU A 41 -2.62 -7.10 3.01
C GLU A 41 -4.09 -6.67 2.99
N PRO A 42 -4.63 -6.27 1.82
CA PRO A 42 -6.01 -5.81 1.70
C PRO A 42 -7.03 -6.76 2.34
N ALA A 43 -6.87 -8.07 2.16
CA ALA A 43 -7.78 -9.07 2.73
C ALA A 43 -7.81 -9.03 4.27
N LYS A 44 -6.67 -8.82 4.92
CA LYS A 44 -6.59 -8.74 6.39
C LYS A 44 -7.15 -7.44 6.93
N LEU A 45 -6.89 -6.31 6.27
CA LEU A 45 -7.45 -5.04 6.76
C LEU A 45 -8.95 -4.95 6.51
N LEU A 46 -9.42 -5.46 5.37
CA LEU A 46 -10.86 -5.50 5.09
C LEU A 46 -11.61 -6.44 6.03
N SER A 47 -10.99 -7.51 6.56
CA SER A 47 -11.63 -8.36 7.57
C SER A 47 -11.81 -7.68 8.93
N LEU A 48 -11.15 -6.54 9.17
CA LEU A 48 -11.34 -5.73 10.39
C LEU A 48 -12.50 -4.75 10.29
N VAL A 49 -13.11 -4.62 9.11
CA VAL A 49 -14.25 -3.71 8.89
C VAL A 49 -15.47 -4.30 9.63
N PRO A 50 -16.08 -3.54 10.56
CA PRO A 50 -17.22 -4.05 11.33
C PRO A 50 -18.44 -4.37 10.46
N GLN A 51 -19.28 -5.27 10.96
CA GLN A 51 -20.48 -5.67 10.23
C GLN A 51 -21.41 -4.48 9.99
N GLY A 52 -21.90 -4.36 8.76
CA GLY A 52 -22.77 -3.27 8.34
C GLY A 52 -22.03 -1.99 7.92
N ALA A 53 -20.70 -1.92 8.06
CA ALA A 53 -19.88 -0.89 7.42
C ALA A 53 -19.38 -1.37 6.04
N HIS A 54 -19.10 -0.44 5.14
CA HIS A 54 -18.47 -0.72 3.85
C HIS A 54 -16.97 -0.43 3.93
N GLY A 55 -16.13 -1.38 3.51
CA GLY A 55 -14.68 -1.25 3.55
C GLY A 55 -14.09 -0.87 2.20
N GLU A 56 -13.37 0.25 2.13
CA GLU A 56 -12.65 0.69 0.93
C GLU A 56 -11.15 0.74 1.17
N TYR A 57 -10.41 -0.17 0.54
CA TYR A 57 -8.96 -0.24 0.67
C TYR A 57 -8.25 0.49 -0.49
N PHE A 58 -7.25 1.29 -0.15
CA PHE A 58 -6.35 1.97 -1.08
C PHE A 58 -4.90 1.58 -0.80
N LEU A 59 -4.18 1.20 -1.84
CA LEU A 59 -2.75 0.99 -1.72
C LEU A 59 -2.06 2.34 -1.50
N ASP A 60 -1.07 2.37 -0.62
CA ASP A 60 -0.23 3.54 -0.46
C ASP A 60 0.52 3.82 -1.76
N ARG A 61 0.09 4.89 -2.42
CA ARG A 61 0.62 5.30 -3.71
C ARG A 61 2.06 5.76 -3.61
N TYR A 62 2.50 6.35 -2.49
CA TYR A 62 3.91 6.75 -2.34
C TYR A 62 4.82 5.52 -2.43
N HIS A 63 4.52 4.47 -1.65
CA HIS A 63 5.28 3.23 -1.64
C HIS A 63 5.25 2.53 -3.01
N CYS A 64 4.11 2.53 -3.69
CA CYS A 64 4.00 1.98 -5.03
C CYS A 64 4.91 2.73 -6.04
N LEU A 65 4.89 4.06 -6.04
CA LEU A 65 5.73 4.86 -6.94
C LEU A 65 7.22 4.72 -6.57
N GLN A 66 7.56 4.65 -5.29
CA GLN A 66 8.93 4.43 -4.84
C GLN A 66 9.48 3.07 -5.28
N LYS A 67 8.66 2.00 -5.25
CA LYS A 67 9.04 0.69 -5.80
C LYS A 67 9.38 0.77 -7.29
N ILE A 68 8.58 1.51 -8.07
CA ILE A 68 8.84 1.72 -9.51
C ILE A 68 10.18 2.46 -9.70
N GLU A 69 10.41 3.54 -8.98
CA GLU A 69 11.67 4.31 -9.07
C GLU A 69 12.89 3.48 -8.66
N HIS A 70 12.77 2.65 -7.63
CA HIS A 70 13.86 1.79 -7.17
C HIS A 70 14.19 0.68 -8.19
N THR A 71 13.17 0.08 -8.81
CA THR A 71 13.36 -0.99 -9.79
C THR A 71 13.86 -0.48 -11.14
N LEU A 72 13.20 0.55 -11.71
CA LEU A 72 13.51 1.04 -13.05
C LEU A 72 14.62 2.10 -13.06
N GLY A 73 14.89 2.72 -11.91
CA GLY A 73 15.84 3.82 -11.73
C GLY A 73 15.14 5.18 -11.76
N ARG A 74 15.37 6.00 -10.73
CA ARG A 74 14.69 7.29 -10.51
C ARG A 74 14.82 8.29 -11.67
N HIS A 75 15.94 8.25 -12.40
CA HIS A 75 16.21 9.13 -13.54
C HIS A 75 15.93 8.45 -14.89
N ASN A 76 15.34 7.26 -14.89
CA ASN A 76 14.99 6.52 -16.11
C ASN A 76 13.68 7.06 -16.69
N GLU A 77 13.64 7.29 -18.00
CA GLU A 77 12.43 7.70 -18.72
C GLU A 77 11.29 6.68 -18.57
N LEU A 78 11.62 5.38 -18.55
CA LEU A 78 10.66 4.31 -18.33
C LEU A 78 10.04 4.39 -16.93
N ALA A 79 10.79 4.83 -15.91
CA ALA A 79 10.25 5.04 -14.57
C ALA A 79 9.25 6.19 -14.53
N MET A 80 9.59 7.32 -15.17
CA MET A 80 8.68 8.47 -15.26
C MET A 80 7.39 8.12 -16.02
N ARG A 81 7.52 7.38 -17.12
CA ARG A 81 6.40 6.89 -17.92
C ARG A 81 5.54 5.90 -17.13
N ALA A 82 6.15 4.98 -16.37
CA ALA A 82 5.44 4.04 -15.51
C ALA A 82 4.69 4.73 -14.38
N ILE A 83 5.30 5.73 -13.73
CA ILE A 83 4.62 6.56 -12.71
C ILE A 83 3.38 7.22 -13.32
N LYS A 84 3.48 7.75 -14.54
CA LYS A 84 2.33 8.33 -15.24
C LYS A 84 1.26 7.28 -15.53
N ALA A 85 1.62 6.11 -16.05
CA ALA A 85 0.68 5.03 -16.34
C ALA A 85 -0.05 4.54 -15.08
N VAL A 86 0.66 4.34 -13.96
CA VAL A 86 0.06 4.02 -12.65
C VAL A 86 -0.94 5.10 -12.20
N ARG A 87 -0.60 6.38 -12.35
CA ARG A 87 -1.50 7.50 -11.98
C ARG A 87 -2.78 7.53 -12.80
N HIS A 88 -2.74 7.07 -14.05
CA HIS A 88 -3.90 6.98 -14.94
C HIS A 88 -4.56 5.61 -14.92
N HIS A 89 -4.09 4.68 -14.08
CA HIS A 89 -4.54 3.29 -14.03
C HIS A 89 -4.45 2.56 -15.39
N ASP A 90 -3.42 2.86 -16.17
CA ASP A 90 -3.19 2.24 -17.48
C ASP A 90 -2.34 0.98 -17.35
N GLN A 91 -3.01 -0.18 -17.28
CA GLN A 91 -2.33 -1.46 -17.08
C GLN A 91 -1.57 -1.91 -18.33
N ALA A 92 -2.11 -1.63 -19.51
CA ALA A 92 -1.52 -2.03 -20.77
C ALA A 92 -0.18 -1.31 -20.99
N GLU A 93 -0.17 0.00 -20.72
CA GLU A 93 1.04 0.80 -20.79
C GLU A 93 2.10 0.36 -19.78
N ILE A 94 1.71 -0.02 -18.56
CA ILE A 94 2.64 -0.61 -17.58
C ILE A 94 3.26 -1.89 -18.12
N THR A 95 2.47 -2.78 -18.71
CA THR A 95 2.99 -4.02 -19.30
C THR A 95 4.02 -3.73 -20.37
N ILE A 96 3.73 -2.84 -21.32
CA ILE A 96 4.67 -2.43 -22.38
C ILE A 96 5.97 -1.89 -21.79
N ILE A 97 5.89 -1.04 -20.77
CA ILE A 97 7.07 -0.44 -20.13
C ILE A 97 7.93 -1.50 -19.44
N LEU A 98 7.31 -2.43 -18.69
CA LEU A 98 8.05 -3.49 -18.01
C LEU A 98 8.70 -4.44 -19.02
N ASP A 99 8.01 -4.81 -20.11
CA ASP A 99 8.56 -5.63 -21.18
C ASP A 99 9.73 -4.91 -21.90
N THR A 100 9.60 -3.60 -22.13
CA THR A 100 10.67 -2.78 -22.71
C THR A 100 11.89 -2.71 -21.80
N TYR A 101 11.69 -2.55 -20.48
CA TYR A 101 12.78 -2.57 -19.51
C TYR A 101 13.45 -3.95 -19.43
N GLU A 102 12.67 -5.03 -19.52
CA GLU A 102 13.14 -6.41 -19.54
C GLU A 102 14.04 -6.72 -20.75
N SER A 103 13.80 -6.09 -21.90
CA SER A 103 14.63 -6.24 -23.11
C SER A 103 16.02 -5.60 -23.02
N GLN A 104 16.29 -4.81 -21.97
CA GLN A 104 17.61 -4.20 -21.74
C GLN A 104 18.59 -5.26 -21.20
N ASN A 105 19.89 -4.95 -21.21
CA ASN A 105 20.91 -5.85 -20.66
C ASN A 105 20.93 -5.78 -19.12
N LEU A 106 19.94 -6.39 -18.48
CA LEU A 106 19.76 -6.39 -17.03
C LEU A 106 20.71 -7.37 -16.33
N THR A 107 21.21 -6.98 -15.16
CA THR A 107 21.83 -7.92 -14.23
C THR A 107 20.79 -8.88 -13.63
N GLU A 108 21.21 -10.03 -13.12
CA GLU A 108 20.32 -11.00 -12.45
C GLU A 108 19.50 -10.34 -11.33
N LYS A 109 20.14 -9.47 -10.55
CA LYS A 109 19.46 -8.72 -9.49
C LYS A 109 18.35 -7.81 -10.03
N GLN A 110 18.63 -7.08 -11.11
CA GLN A 110 17.63 -6.20 -11.74
C GLN A 110 16.46 -7.00 -12.32
N ALA A 111 16.73 -8.18 -12.88
CA ALA A 111 15.69 -9.08 -13.37
C ALA A 111 14.79 -9.59 -12.23
N ASP A 112 15.36 -9.98 -11.08
CA ASP A 112 14.58 -10.39 -9.90
C ASP A 112 13.76 -9.21 -9.32
N ASP A 113 14.36 -8.02 -9.21
CA ASP A 113 13.66 -6.81 -8.77
C ASP A 113 12.50 -6.44 -9.72
N LEU A 114 12.69 -6.61 -11.04
CA LEU A 114 11.64 -6.42 -12.04
C LEU A 114 10.51 -7.45 -11.89
N MET A 115 10.84 -8.72 -11.73
CA MET A 115 9.86 -9.79 -11.50
C MET A 115 9.03 -9.50 -10.23
N ARG A 116 9.68 -9.08 -9.15
CA ARG A 116 9.00 -8.71 -7.89
C ARG A 116 8.07 -7.52 -8.09
N LEU A 117 8.50 -6.49 -8.82
CA LEU A 117 7.65 -5.35 -9.15
C LEU A 117 6.43 -5.78 -9.97
N ARG A 118 6.60 -6.62 -11.00
CA ARG A 118 5.50 -7.12 -11.84
C ARG A 118 4.46 -7.87 -10.99
N LYS A 119 4.91 -8.80 -10.13
CA LYS A 119 4.03 -9.53 -9.19
C LYS A 119 3.31 -8.60 -8.22
N TYR A 120 4.02 -7.60 -7.67
CA TYR A 120 3.46 -6.62 -6.76
C TYR A 120 2.35 -5.79 -7.41
N LEU A 121 2.59 -5.26 -8.62
CA LEU A 121 1.60 -4.47 -9.35
C LEU A 121 0.39 -5.32 -9.74
N GLN A 122 0.61 -6.53 -10.26
CA GLN A 122 -0.48 -7.45 -10.63
C GLN A 122 -1.39 -7.77 -9.44
N ARG A 123 -0.81 -8.09 -8.27
CA ARG A 123 -1.57 -8.42 -7.06
C ARG A 123 -2.40 -7.24 -6.55
N ASN A 124 -1.86 -6.03 -6.67
CA ASN A 124 -2.42 -4.84 -6.04
C ASN A 124 -3.15 -3.90 -7.02
N TRP A 125 -3.25 -4.24 -8.30
CA TRP A 125 -3.70 -3.32 -9.36
C TRP A 125 -5.05 -2.66 -9.08
N ARG A 126 -6.04 -3.43 -8.59
CA ARG A 126 -7.36 -2.89 -8.20
C ARG A 126 -7.29 -1.85 -7.08
N TYR A 127 -6.28 -1.95 -6.21
CA TYR A 127 -6.14 -1.09 -5.04
C TYR A 127 -5.34 0.19 -5.31
N ILE A 128 -4.65 0.27 -6.45
CA ILE A 128 -3.91 1.46 -6.90
C ILE A 128 -4.86 2.57 -7.37
N LEU A 129 -6.05 2.19 -7.84
CA LEU A 129 -7.06 3.11 -8.36
C LEU A 129 -7.41 4.16 -7.29
N SER A 130 -7.30 5.45 -7.66
CA SER A 130 -7.48 6.55 -6.72
C SER A 130 -8.93 6.65 -6.22
N PRO A 131 -9.16 7.28 -5.05
CA PRO A 131 -10.51 7.46 -4.52
C PRO A 131 -11.46 8.12 -5.52
N GLN A 132 -10.99 9.15 -6.24
CA GLN A 132 -11.83 9.87 -7.22
C GLN A 132 -12.21 8.98 -8.41
N MET A 133 -11.29 8.14 -8.88
CA MET A 133 -11.58 7.18 -9.95
C MET A 133 -12.53 6.07 -9.50
N ARG A 134 -12.72 5.88 -8.19
CA ARG A 134 -13.75 4.99 -7.61
C ARG A 134 -15.07 5.69 -7.25
N GLY A 135 -15.20 6.99 -7.56
CA GLY A 135 -16.41 7.77 -7.30
C GLY A 135 -16.38 8.58 -6.00
N PHE A 136 -15.33 8.49 -5.19
CA PHE A 136 -15.16 9.28 -3.97
C PHE A 136 -14.52 10.64 -4.28
N LYS A 137 -15.32 11.56 -4.81
CA LYS A 137 -14.85 12.85 -5.34
C LYS A 137 -14.18 13.75 -4.30
N ASP A 138 -14.64 13.72 -3.05
CA ASP A 138 -14.17 14.61 -1.98
C ASP A 138 -12.92 14.10 -1.26
N ILE A 139 -12.41 12.93 -1.66
CA ILE A 139 -11.29 12.26 -1.00
C ILE A 139 -10.04 12.42 -1.85
N HIS A 140 -9.07 13.20 -1.38
CA HIS A 140 -7.89 13.58 -2.17
C HIS A 140 -6.56 13.00 -1.69
N LEU A 141 -6.40 12.80 -0.39
CA LEU A 141 -5.11 12.51 0.24
C LEU A 141 -5.20 11.25 1.11
N ILE A 142 -5.34 10.10 0.44
CA ILE A 142 -5.19 8.79 1.08
C ILE A 142 -3.79 8.25 0.76
N GLY A 143 -3.06 7.86 1.81
CA GLY A 143 -1.68 7.37 1.72
C GLY A 143 -0.63 8.45 1.98
N SER A 144 0.52 8.01 2.48
CA SER A 144 1.68 8.77 2.95
C SER A 144 1.53 9.49 4.30
N VAL A 145 1.72 8.69 5.36
CA VAL A 145 2.12 9.17 6.70
C VAL A 145 3.59 9.66 6.70
N GLU A 146 4.33 9.47 5.60
CA GLU A 146 5.79 9.66 5.56
C GLU A 146 6.24 11.11 5.63
N SER A 147 5.35 12.06 5.30
CA SER A 147 5.55 13.48 5.59
C SER A 147 5.83 13.70 7.09
N SER A 148 5.18 12.92 7.96
CA SER A 148 5.43 12.91 9.40
C SER A 148 6.61 12.02 9.81
N HIS A 149 6.95 10.99 9.03
CA HIS A 149 8.03 10.04 9.35
C HIS A 149 9.37 10.77 9.56
N ARG A 150 9.71 11.76 8.72
CA ARG A 150 10.95 12.55 8.88
C ARG A 150 11.04 13.25 10.24
N ALA A 151 9.94 13.84 10.71
CA ALA A 151 9.90 14.50 12.01
C ALA A 151 10.13 13.51 13.17
N PHE A 152 9.50 12.33 13.10
CA PHE A 152 9.72 11.24 14.07
C PHE A 152 11.16 10.71 14.03
N THR A 153 11.70 10.42 12.84
CA THR A 153 13.09 9.94 12.68
C THR A 153 14.08 10.95 13.23
N TYR A 154 13.89 12.25 13.00
CA TYR A 154 14.76 13.29 13.53
C TYR A 154 14.70 13.40 15.05
N ARG A 155 13.50 13.27 15.64
CA ARG A 155 13.34 13.24 17.10
C ARG A 155 14.02 12.02 17.73
N MET A 156 14.04 10.88 17.04
CA MET A 156 14.68 9.63 17.50
C MET A 156 16.17 9.56 17.17
N LYS A 157 16.69 10.44 16.31
CA LYS A 157 18.11 10.47 15.96
C LYS A 157 18.94 10.77 17.22
N LYS A 158 20.03 10.01 17.42
CA LYS A 158 20.89 10.09 18.61
C LYS A 158 20.21 9.70 19.93
N GLN A 159 18.99 9.17 19.89
CA GLN A 159 18.30 8.59 21.04
C GLN A 159 18.40 7.07 20.94
N GLY A 160 19.61 6.52 21.12
CA GLY A 160 19.88 5.09 21.03
C GLY A 160 19.06 4.31 22.06
N LYS A 161 17.82 4.01 21.72
CA LYS A 161 16.89 3.21 22.51
C LYS A 161 16.58 1.97 21.69
N SER A 162 17.24 0.87 22.01
CA SER A 162 16.80 -0.46 21.60
C SER A 162 15.67 -0.88 22.53
N TRP A 163 14.57 -1.35 21.96
CA TRP A 163 13.60 -2.14 22.73
C TRP A 163 14.14 -3.57 22.78
N THR A 164 14.47 -4.04 23.98
CA THR A 164 14.62 -5.46 24.31
C THR A 164 13.32 -5.98 24.89
#